data_AF-A0A367M6V5-F1
#
_entry.id   AF-A0A367M6V5-F1
#
_cell.length_a   1.000
_cell.length_b   1.000
_cell.length_c   1.000
_cell.angle_alpha   90.00
_cell.angle_beta   90.00
_cell.angle_gamma   90.00
#
_symmetry.space_group_name_H-M   'P 1'
#
loop_
_entity.id
_entity.type
_entity.pdbx_description
1 polymer ?
#
loop_
_entity_poly.entity_id
_entity_poly.type
_entity_poly.pdbx_seq_one_letter_code
_entity_poly.pdbx_strand_id
1 'polypeptide(L)' 'MTLPQTMKAAVVHAYGAPLRIEEVKVPLPGPGQVLVKIEASGVCH' A
#
# COMPACT_ATOMS: atom_id res chain seq x y z
N MET A 1 16.31 -9.93 7.72
CA MET A 1 15.70 -8.65 7.28
C MET A 1 14.40 -8.47 8.02
N THR A 2 14.23 -7.38 8.75
CA THR A 2 12.99 -7.06 9.47
C THR A 2 12.09 -6.20 8.58
N LEU A 3 10.77 -6.41 8.66
CA LEU A 3 9.78 -5.60 7.94
C LEU A 3 9.71 -4.18 8.54
N PRO A 4 9.57 -3.12 7.73
CA PRO A 4 9.36 -1.78 8.26
C PRO A 4 7.99 -1.68 8.94
N GLN A 5 7.85 -0.75 9.89
CA GLN A 5 6.58 -0.53 10.58
C GLN A 5 5.54 0.14 9.67
N THR A 6 6.01 0.99 8.75
CA THR A 6 5.19 1.75 7.80
C THR A 6 5.69 1.61 6.37
N MET A 7 4.82 1.93 5.41
CA MET A 7 5.09 2.02 3.99
C MET A 7 4.38 3.24 3.40
N LYS A 8 4.87 3.73 2.26
CA LYS A 8 4.15 4.73 1.47
C LYS A 8 3.02 4.08 0.68
N ALA A 9 1.86 4.73 0.64
CA ALA A 9 0.72 4.32 -0.17
C ALA A 9 0.08 5.54 -0.84
N ALA A 10 -0.45 5.35 -2.05
CA ALA A 10 -1.33 6.32 -2.70
C ALA A 10 -2.78 6.02 -2.28
N VAL A 11 -3.38 6.90 -1.46
CA VAL A 11 -4.70 6.70 -0.86
C VAL A 11 -5.71 7.67 -1.48
N VAL A 12 -6.87 7.15 -1.87
CA VAL A 12 -8.04 7.94 -2.29
C VAL A 12 -9.06 7.95 -1.15
N HIS A 13 -9.37 9.15 -0.64
CA HIS A 13 -10.31 9.30 0.49
C HIS A 13 -11.76 9.50 0.05
N ALA A 14 -11.97 10.02 -1.16
CA ALA A 14 -13.29 10.27 -1.70
C ALA A 14 -13.28 10.13 -3.23
N TYR A 15 -14.42 9.74 -3.79
CA TYR A 15 -14.58 9.66 -5.24
C TYR A 15 -14.32 11.03 -5.89
N GLY A 16 -13.54 11.03 -6.98
CA GLY A 16 -13.14 12.26 -7.69
C GLY A 16 -12.07 13.11 -6.97
N ALA A 17 -11.64 12.73 -5.77
CA ALA A 17 -10.56 13.40 -5.07
C ALA A 17 -9.19 12.91 -5.59
N PRO A 18 -8.14 13.76 -5.53
CA PRO A 18 -6.79 13.35 -5.89
C PRO A 18 -6.26 12.28 -4.93
N LEU A 19 -5.39 11.41 -5.45
CA LEU A 19 -4.59 10.50 -4.65
C LEU A 19 -3.64 11.28 -3.73
N ARG A 20 -3.47 10.81 -2.50
CA ARG A 20 -2.51 11.37 -1.52
C ARG A 20 -1.47 10.32 -1.18
N ILE A 21 -0.21 10.73 -1.12
CA ILE A 21 0.87 9.86 -0.66
C ILE A 21 0.93 9.93 0.86
N GLU A 22 0.72 8.80 1.52
CA GLU A 22 0.63 8.69 2.96
C GLU A 22 1.54 7.57 3.49
N GLU A 23 2.03 7.75 4.72
CA GLU A 23 2.67 6.69 5.50
C GLU A 23 1.59 5.87 6.21
N VAL A 24 1.47 4.60 5.84
CA VAL A 24 0.51 3.66 6.42
C VAL A 24 1.24 2.46 7.02
N LYS A 25 0.61 1.72 7.94
CA LYS A 25 1.24 0.54 8.54
C LYS A 25 1.45 -0.56 7.48
N VAL A 26 2.58 -1.28 7.58
CA VAL A 26 2.77 -2.50 6.81
C VAL A 26 1.81 -3.57 7.34
N PRO A 27 0.97 -4.19 6.49
CA PRO A 27 0.04 -5.22 6.95
C PRO A 27 0.77 -6.51 7.31
N LEU A 28 0.25 -7.22 8.32
CA LEU A 28 0.69 -8.56 8.69
C LEU A 28 -0.17 -9.59 7.93
N PRO A 29 0.43 -10.46 7.10
CA PRO A 29 -0.33 -11.47 6.37
C PRO A 29 -0.90 -12.53 7.32
N GLY A 30 -2.18 -12.89 7.12
CA GLY A 30 -2.82 -14.03 7.78
C GLY A 30 -2.54 -15.38 7.10
N PRO A 31 -3.17 -16.48 7.56
CA PRO A 31 -3.02 -17.79 6.95
C PRO A 31 -3.36 -17.78 5.46
N GLY A 32 -2.46 -18.30 4.62
CA GLY A 32 -2.65 -18.36 3.16
C GLY A 32 -2.43 -17.04 2.41
N GLN A 33 -2.02 -15.97 3.10
CA GLN A 33 -1.70 -14.68 2.48
C GLN A 33 -0.19 -14.49 2.32
N VAL A 34 0.21 -13.65 1.37
CA VAL A 34 1.59 -13.24 1.17
C VAL A 34 1.69 -11.72 1.22
N LEU A 35 2.78 -11.22 1.82
CA LEU A 35 3.13 -9.81 1.80
C LEU A 35 4.12 -9.57 0.66
N VAL A 36 3.79 -8.65 -0.25
CA VAL A 36 4.60 -8.36 -1.44
C VAL A 36 5.16 -6.94 -1.35
N LYS A 37 6.47 -6.79 -1.59
CA LYS A 37 7.09 -5.49 -1.79
C LYS A 37 6.88 -5.06 -3.24
N ILE A 38 6.14 -3.97 -3.43
CA ILE A 38 5.82 -3.44 -4.77
C ILE A 38 6.99 -2.62 -5.29
N GLU A 39 7.59 -3.04 -6.40
CA GLU A 39 8.62 -2.26 -7.11
C GLU A 39 7.99 -1.31 -8.15
N ALA A 40 6.89 -1.71 -8.78
CA ALA A 40 6.14 -0.90 -9.74
C ALA A 40 4.65 -1.30 -9.76
N SER A 41 3.78 -0.33 -10.09
CA SER A 41 2.35 -0.54 -10.30
C SER A 41 1.85 0.35 -11.44
N GLY A 42 0.89 -0.16 -12.23
CA GLY A 42 0.22 0.58 -13.29
C GLY A 42 -1.17 1.05 -12.87
N VAL A 43 -1.70 2.05 -13.55
CA VAL A 43 -3.10 2.50 -13.43
C VAL A 43 -3.83 2.14 -14.73
N CYS A 44 -4.99 1.49 -14.61
CA CYS A 44 -5.87 1.18 -15.74
C CYS A 44 -7.16 2.01 -15.64
N HIS A 45 -7.89 2.11 -16.74
CA HIS A 45 -9.24 2.68 -16.81
C HIS A 45 -10.28 1.71 -16.29
#